data_AF-A0A1H3KF94-F1
#
_entry.id   AF-A0A1H3KF94-F1
#
_cell.length_a   1.000
_cell.length_b   1.000
_cell.length_c   1.000
_cell.angle_alpha   90.00
_cell.angle_beta   90.00
_cell.angle_gamma   90.00
#
_symmetry.space_group_name_H-M   'P 1'
#
loop_
_entity.id
_entity.type
_entity.pdbx_description
1 polymer ?
#
loop_
_entity_poly.entity_id
_entity_poly.type
_entity_poly.pdbx_seq_one_letter_code
_entity_poly.pdbx_strand_id
1 'polypeptide(L)' 'MLFGLCAYYDTSFNRRQLPLLLADLDRLPPGVIPEPAVAEIRRPAAVTVAGPHLYLWFVGD' A
#
# COMPACT_ATOMS: atom_id res chain seq x y z
N MET A 1 3.33 -13.39 5.49
CA MET A 1 1.99 -13.16 4.91
C MET A 1 2.03 -11.92 4.01
N LEU A 2 2.61 -12.07 2.81
CA LEU A 2 2.74 -11.01 1.80
C LEU A 2 2.25 -11.43 0.40
N PHE A 3 1.66 -12.62 0.26
CA PHE A 3 1.29 -13.17 -1.05
C PHE A 3 0.26 -12.29 -1.82
N GLY A 4 -0.60 -11.57 -1.11
CA GLY A 4 -1.54 -10.60 -1.71
C GLY A 4 -0.92 -9.29 -2.19
N LEU A 5 0.31 -8.98 -1.75
CA LEU A 5 1.08 -7.80 -2.18
C LEU A 5 1.97 -8.09 -3.39
N CYS A 6 2.05 -9.35 -3.86
CA CYS A 6 2.87 -9.76 -5.02
C CYS A 6 2.65 -8.92 -6.29
N ALA A 7 1.46 -8.34 -6.47
CA ALA A 7 1.18 -7.45 -7.61
C ALA A 7 1.89 -6.09 -7.54
N TYR A 8 2.39 -5.68 -6.38
CA TYR A 8 3.00 -4.37 -6.13
C TYR A 8 4.49 -4.44 -5.78
N TYR A 9 5.12 -5.62 -5.91
CA TYR A 9 6.56 -5.78 -5.65
C TYR A 9 7.37 -4.79 -6.48
N ASP A 10 8.34 -4.14 -5.84
CA ASP A 10 9.18 -3.09 -6.39
C ASP A 10 8.43 -1.91 -7.05
N THR A 11 7.17 -1.71 -6.65
CA THR A 11 6.35 -0.60 -7.16
C THR A 11 6.44 0.61 -6.24
N SER A 12 6.58 1.79 -6.84
CA SER A 12 6.51 3.07 -6.15
C SER A 12 5.18 3.77 -6.43
N PHE A 13 4.60 4.35 -5.37
CA PHE A 13 3.36 5.11 -5.42
C PHE A 13 3.62 6.55 -5.01
N ASN A 14 3.22 7.48 -5.87
CA ASN A 14 3.20 8.91 -5.52
C ASN A 14 1.88 9.30 -4.84
N ARG A 15 1.83 10.54 -4.34
CA ARG A 15 0.63 11.12 -3.69
C ARG A 15 -0.67 10.98 -4.49
N ARG A 16 -0.63 11.00 -5.83
CA ARG A 16 -1.83 10.86 -6.69
C ARG A 16 -2.29 9.41 -6.83
N GLN A 17 -1.38 8.46 -6.71
CA GLN A 17 -1.67 7.02 -6.87
C GLN A 17 -2.09 6.37 -5.54
N LEU A 18 -1.69 6.92 -4.39
CA LEU A 18 -2.03 6.37 -3.08
C LEU A 18 -3.53 6.22 -2.79
N PRO A 19 -4.42 7.15 -3.17
CA PRO A 19 -5.86 6.94 -3.00
C PRO A 19 -6.38 5.72 -3.76
N LEU A 20 -5.80 5.41 -4.93
CA LEU A 20 -6.17 4.24 -5.72
C LEU A 20 -5.68 2.96 -5.02
N LEU A 21 -4.44 2.94 -4.54
CA LEU A 21 -3.92 1.81 -3.76
C LEU A 21 -4.79 1.52 -2.52
N LEU A 22 -5.18 2.56 -1.77
CA LEU A 22 -6.01 2.37 -0.58
C LEU A 22 -7.40 1.83 -0.93
N ALA A 23 -8.01 2.33 -2.01
CA ALA A 23 -9.29 1.82 -2.51
C ALA A 23 -9.17 0.38 -3.05
N ASP A 24 -8.02 -0.02 -3.59
CA ASP A 24 -7.78 -1.40 -4.00
C ASP A 24 -7.72 -2.33 -2.78
N LEU A 25 -7.01 -1.92 -1.71
CA LEU A 25 -6.92 -2.68 -0.46
C LEU A 25 -8.31 -2.92 0.16
N ASP A 26 -9.19 -1.92 0.15
CA ASP A 26 -10.56 -2.04 0.65
C ASP A 26 -11.44 -3.01 -0.15
N ARG A 27 -11.07 -3.32 -1.40
CA ARG A 27 -11.81 -4.22 -2.29
C ARG A 27 -11.26 -5.63 -2.33
N LEU A 28 -10.14 -5.89 -1.66
CA LEU A 28 -9.55 -7.22 -1.66
C LEU A 28 -10.46 -8.21 -0.90
N PRO A 29 -10.58 -9.47 -1.39
CA PRO A 29 -11.27 -10.50 -0.64
C PRO A 29 -10.64 -10.72 0.74
N PRO A 30 -11.43 -11.08 1.77
CA PRO A 30 -10.92 -11.40 3.09
C PRO A 30 -9.83 -12.48 3.03
N GLY A 31 -8.74 -12.27 3.76
CA GLY A 31 -7.63 -13.23 3.85
C GLY A 31 -6.58 -13.13 2.74
N VAL A 32 -6.77 -12.28 1.72
CA VAL A 32 -5.73 -12.00 0.70
C VAL A 32 -4.59 -11.19 1.31
N ILE A 33 -4.93 -10.14 2.07
CA ILE A 33 -4.01 -9.42 2.92
C ILE A 33 -4.62 -9.43 4.34
N PRO A 34 -3.89 -9.87 5.37
CA PRO A 34 -4.38 -9.81 6.74
C PRO A 34 -4.61 -8.36 7.18
N GLU A 35 -5.64 -8.09 7.97
CA GLU A 35 -5.93 -6.71 8.41
C GLU A 35 -4.78 -5.99 9.12
N PRO A 36 -3.96 -6.66 9.95
CA PRO A 36 -2.76 -6.02 10.49
C PRO A 36 -1.80 -5.51 9.41
N ALA A 37 -1.69 -6.22 8.29
CA ALA A 37 -0.87 -5.78 7.16
C ALA A 37 -1.51 -4.61 6.40
N VAL A 38 -2.84 -4.58 6.23
CA VAL A 38 -3.54 -3.42 5.65
C VAL A 38 -3.31 -2.16 6.51
N ALA A 39 -3.39 -2.29 7.83
CA ALA A 39 -3.10 -1.19 8.76
C ALA A 39 -1.65 -0.69 8.63
N GLU A 40 -0.68 -1.58 8.50
CA GLU A 40 0.73 -1.22 8.26
C GLU A 40 0.98 -0.56 6.91
N ILE A 41 0.16 -0.81 5.88
CA ILE A 41 0.25 -0.09 4.59
C ILE A 41 -0.36 1.32 4.71
N ARG A 42 -1.47 1.47 5.44
CA ARG A 42 -2.16 2.76 5.64
C ARG A 42 -1.28 3.78 6.36
N ARG A 43 -0.47 3.33 7.33
CA ARG A 43 0.40 4.19 8.13
C ARG A 43 1.42 5.00 7.28
N PRO A 44 2.28 4.39 6.45
CA PRO A 44 3.20 5.13 5.58
C PRO A 44 2.46 5.82 4.42
N ALA A 45 1.35 5.28 3.92
CA ALA A 45 0.53 5.98 2.92
C ALA A 45 0.04 7.35 3.42
N ALA A 46 -0.40 7.44 4.69
CA ALA A 46 -0.80 8.71 5.29
C ALA A 46 0.36 9.72 5.37
N VAL A 47 1.56 9.26 5.73
CA VAL A 47 2.77 10.09 5.76
C VAL A 47 3.10 10.62 4.35
N THR A 48 3.07 9.74 3.36
CA THR A 48 3.38 10.11 1.97
C THR A 48 2.37 11.09 1.38
N VAL A 49 1.08 11.00 1.73
CA VAL A 49 0.07 11.97 1.29
C VAL A 49 0.27 13.35 1.91
N ALA A 50 0.76 13.41 3.14
CA ALA A 50 0.94 14.66 3.89
C ALA A 50 2.16 15.48 3.44
N GLY A 51 3.23 14.82 2.97
CA GLY A 51 4.48 15.49 2.58
C GLY A 51 4.62 15.75 1.08
N PRO A 52 5.25 16.86 0.66
CA PRO A 52 5.64 17.06 -0.74
C PRO A 52 6.80 16.10 -1.10
N HIS A 53 6.84 15.68 -2.37
CA HIS A 53 7.92 14.84 -2.93
C HIS A 53 8.19 13.50 -2.23
N LEU A 54 7.23 12.98 -1.46
CA LEU A 54 7.30 11.65 -0.88
C LEU A 54 6.70 10.60 -1.82
N TYR A 55 7.28 9.40 -1.75
CA TYR A 55 6.80 8.20 -2.44
C TYR A 55 6.72 7.05 -1.44
N LEU A 56 5.73 6.18 -1.62
CA LEU A 56 5.66 4.89 -0.92
C LEU A 56 6.25 3.84 -1.83
N TRP A 57 7.30 3.15 -1.38
CA TRP A 57 7.95 2.08 -2.13
C TRP A 57 7.76 0.76 -1.41
N PHE A 58 7.16 -0.21 -2.09
CA PHE A 58 7.14 -1.59 -1.65
C PHE A 58 8.41 -2.28 -2.11
N VAL A 59 9.21 -2.75 -1.16
CA VAL A 59 10.41 -3.53 -1.43
C VAL A 59 10.08 -4.99 -1.21
N GLY A 60 10.20 -5.79 -2.26
CA GLY A 60 10.13 -7.24 -2.16
C GLY A 60 11.40 -7.84 -1.59
N ASP A 61 11.28 -9.00 -0.93
CA ASP A 61 12.40 -9.95 -0.87
C ASP A 61 12.38 -10.90 -2.07
#